data_AF-A0A7W1CG50-F1
#
_entry.id   AF-A0A7W1CG50-F1
#
_cell.length_a   1.000
_cell.length_b   1.000
_cell.length_c   1.000
_cell.angle_alpha   90.00
_cell.angle_beta   90.00
_cell.angle_gamma   90.00
#
_symmetry.space_group_name_H-M   'P 1'
#
loop_
_entity.id
_entity.type
_entity.pdbx_description
1 polymer ?
#
loop_
_entity_poly.entity_id
_entity_poly.type
_entity_poly.pdbx_seq_one_letter_code
_entity_poly.pdbx_strand_id
1 'polypeptide(L)'
;VMSRGKIYYAKLCKGRSMFVAPRLVPFFNAVWGVPKKQEKERLSGEANRILKVLRKEWEMGTADLRREAKIENRQKVTKALDDLQRALKVVPSEVLYQPKFTYIWTLSEARFPKEMSKKVSSDDAVKEIARAFLQMCEMTARGEFAKALGLTRKEAGKANHALVKEGFAERLSVGVYRLKSGKVKR
;
A
#
# COMPACT_ATOMS: atom_id res chain seq x y z
N VAL A 1 12.63 -5.91 -11.89
CA VAL A 1 11.52 -4.91 -11.75
C VAL A 1 11.62 -4.16 -10.42
N MET A 2 11.75 -4.86 -9.29
CA MET A 2 11.89 -4.25 -7.95
C MET A 2 13.15 -3.36 -7.81
N SER A 3 14.30 -3.86 -8.28
CA SER A 3 15.57 -3.10 -8.32
C SER A 3 15.50 -1.80 -9.12
N ARG A 4 14.60 -1.72 -10.12
CA ARG A 4 14.39 -0.51 -10.94
C ARG A 4 13.39 0.48 -10.31
N GLY A 5 12.77 0.17 -9.17
CA GLY A 5 11.86 1.07 -8.47
C GLY A 5 10.59 1.45 -9.23
N LYS A 6 10.24 0.73 -10.31
CA LYS A 6 9.11 1.08 -11.18
C LYS A 6 7.74 0.78 -10.58
N ILE A 7 7.70 0.02 -9.48
CA ILE A 7 6.49 -0.46 -8.84
C ILE A 7 6.74 -0.52 -7.33
N TYR A 8 5.74 -0.13 -6.54
CA TYR A 8 5.71 -0.31 -5.10
C TYR A 8 5.17 -1.72 -4.78
N TYR A 9 6.03 -2.58 -4.24
CA TYR A 9 5.64 -3.94 -3.84
C TYR A 9 5.54 -4.04 -2.32
N ALA A 10 4.36 -4.41 -1.83
CA ALA A 10 4.13 -4.61 -0.39
C ALA A 10 2.92 -5.52 -0.15
N LYS A 11 2.83 -6.05 1.07
CA LYS A 11 1.61 -6.66 1.59
C LYS A 11 0.64 -5.58 2.06
N LEU A 12 -0.44 -5.36 1.30
CA LEU A 12 -1.40 -4.29 1.54
C LEU A 12 -2.77 -4.86 1.91
N CYS A 13 -3.81 -4.57 1.13
CA CYS A 13 -5.21 -4.91 1.40
C CYS A 13 -5.38 -6.37 1.85
N LYS A 14 -5.75 -6.56 3.13
CA LYS A 14 -5.89 -7.86 3.81
C LYS A 14 -4.58 -8.69 3.88
N GLY A 15 -3.43 -8.03 3.95
CA GLY A 15 -2.11 -8.68 4.03
C GLY A 15 -1.65 -9.33 2.72
N ARG A 16 -2.34 -9.09 1.60
CA ARG A 16 -2.01 -9.69 0.30
C ARG A 16 -0.88 -8.92 -0.36
N SER A 17 0.06 -9.65 -0.96
CA SER A 17 1.11 -9.07 -1.80
C SER A 17 0.49 -8.37 -3.01
N MET A 18 0.85 -7.10 -3.20
CA MET A 18 0.32 -6.25 -4.26
C MET A 18 1.44 -5.46 -4.93
N PHE A 19 1.29 -5.26 -6.24
CA PHE A 19 2.06 -4.30 -7.02
C PHE A 19 1.23 -3.04 -7.21
N VAL A 20 1.74 -1.91 -6.74
CA VAL A 20 1.09 -0.60 -6.85
C VAL A 20 1.91 0.29 -7.77
N ALA A 21 1.27 0.86 -8.78
CA ALA A 21 1.91 1.85 -9.65
C ALA A 21 2.33 3.07 -8.81
N PRO A 22 3.53 3.66 -9.02
CA PRO A 22 4.01 4.79 -8.22
C PRO A 22 3.00 5.94 -8.09
N ARG A 23 2.28 6.26 -9.18
CA ARG A 23 1.21 7.28 -9.17
C ARG A 23 0.09 7.04 -8.15
N LEU A 24 -0.12 5.80 -7.71
CA LEU A 24 -1.14 5.41 -6.73
C LEU A 24 -0.61 5.34 -5.30
N VAL A 25 0.71 5.30 -5.10
CA VAL A 25 1.33 5.23 -3.77
C VAL A 25 0.84 6.33 -2.81
N PRO A 26 0.69 7.60 -3.21
CA PRO A 26 0.17 8.64 -2.32
C PRO A 26 -1.22 8.31 -1.77
N PHE A 27 -2.09 7.73 -2.61
CA PHE A 27 -3.45 7.40 -2.23
C PHE A 27 -3.47 6.20 -1.27
N PHE A 28 -2.68 5.17 -1.54
CA PHE A 28 -2.55 4.05 -0.61
C PHE A 28 -1.95 4.50 0.74
N ASN A 29 -0.95 5.40 0.72
CA ASN A 29 -0.36 5.96 1.93
C ASN A 29 -1.37 6.81 2.73
N ALA A 30 -2.25 7.56 2.06
CA ALA A 30 -3.28 8.35 2.74
C ALA A 30 -4.34 7.49 3.46
N VAL A 31 -4.66 6.31 2.92
CA VAL A 31 -5.67 5.41 3.50
C VAL A 31 -5.06 4.49 4.57
N TRP A 32 -3.90 3.89 4.30
CA TRP A 32 -3.32 2.84 5.17
C TRP A 32 -1.99 3.22 5.82
N GLY A 33 -1.34 4.29 5.37
CA GLY A 33 -0.08 4.76 5.93
C GLY A 33 -0.21 5.18 7.39
N VAL A 34 0.86 4.96 8.15
CA VAL A 34 0.95 5.40 9.55
C VAL A 34 1.87 6.63 9.63
N PRO A 35 1.44 7.80 10.11
CA PRO A 35 2.34 8.94 10.28
C PRO A 35 3.33 8.68 11.41
N LYS A 36 4.53 9.29 11.35
CA LYS A 36 5.62 9.06 12.32
C LYS A 36 5.17 9.20 13.79
N LYS A 37 4.34 10.20 14.08
CA LYS A 37 3.78 10.47 15.42
C LYS A 37 2.91 9.34 15.99
N GLN A 38 2.33 8.49 15.14
CA GLN A 38 1.46 7.37 15.54
C GLN A 38 2.16 6.01 15.48
N GLU A 39 3.43 5.94 15.06
CA GLU A 39 4.13 4.66 14.89
C GLU A 39 4.22 3.85 16.19
N LYS A 40 4.47 4.54 17.32
CA LYS A 40 4.56 3.89 18.64
C LYS A 40 3.25 3.22 19.07
N GLU A 41 2.12 3.80 18.70
CA GLU A 41 0.79 3.33 19.09
C GLU A 41 0.21 2.32 18.11
N ARG A 42 0.48 2.50 16.81
CA ARG A 42 -0.18 1.73 15.74
C ARG A 42 0.66 0.58 15.19
N LEU A 43 1.97 0.57 15.40
CA LEU A 43 2.85 -0.50 14.96
C LEU A 43 3.27 -1.36 16.16
N SER A 44 3.52 -2.64 15.90
CA SER A 44 4.10 -3.54 16.90
C SER A 44 5.47 -3.06 17.40
N GLY A 45 5.86 -3.48 18.61
CA GLY A 45 7.16 -3.13 19.18
C GLY A 45 8.33 -3.64 18.31
N GLU A 46 8.20 -4.83 17.74
CA GLU A 46 9.13 -5.40 16.76
C GLU A 46 9.22 -4.56 15.48
N ALA A 47 8.09 -4.11 14.93
CA ALA A 47 8.06 -3.26 13.75
C ALA A 47 8.76 -1.91 14.01
N ASN A 48 8.51 -1.29 15.15
CA ASN A 48 9.19 -0.06 15.57
C ASN A 48 10.71 -0.25 15.72
N ARG A 49 11.17 -1.41 16.25
CA ARG A 49 12.60 -1.73 16.33
C ARG A 49 13.25 -1.86 14.95
N ILE A 50 12.61 -2.57 14.02
CA ILE A 50 13.09 -2.68 12.63
C ILE A 50 13.16 -1.30 11.96
N LEU A 51 12.14 -0.45 12.13
CA LEU A 51 12.17 0.91 11.58
C LEU A 51 13.32 1.75 12.12
N LYS A 52 13.62 1.62 13.42
CA LYS A 52 14.75 2.32 14.03
C LYS A 52 16.08 1.92 13.38
N VAL A 53 16.28 0.63 13.10
CA VAL A 53 17.47 0.13 12.41
C VAL A 53 17.56 0.69 10.99
N LEU A 54 16.48 0.56 10.20
CA LEU A 54 16.47 1.04 8.80
C LEU A 54 16.65 2.55 8.67
N ARG A 55 16.20 3.35 9.65
CA ARG A 55 16.46 4.80 9.68
C ARG A 55 17.92 5.16 9.94
N LYS A 56 18.71 4.26 10.52
CA LYS A 56 20.13 4.46 10.79
C LYS A 56 21.01 3.91 9.67
N GLU A 57 20.72 2.70 9.19
CA GLU A 57 21.58 1.94 8.26
C GLU A 57 21.06 1.95 6.80
N TRP A 58 19.92 2.59 6.52
CA TRP A 58 19.26 2.75 5.22
C TRP A 58 18.73 1.48 4.54
N GLU A 59 19.57 0.48 4.27
CA GLU A 59 19.18 -0.78 3.61
C GLU A 59 19.76 -1.99 4.32
N MET A 60 18.98 -3.07 4.43
CA MET A 60 19.46 -4.26 5.14
C MET A 60 18.75 -5.55 4.75
N GLY A 61 19.52 -6.65 4.74
CA GLY A 61 19.02 -8.00 4.54
C GLY A 61 18.14 -8.48 5.70
N THR A 62 17.25 -9.44 5.44
CA THR A 62 16.29 -9.91 6.45
C THR A 62 16.97 -10.54 7.68
N ALA A 63 18.05 -11.30 7.47
CA ALA A 63 18.78 -11.94 8.55
C ALA A 63 19.56 -10.94 9.41
N ASP A 64 20.13 -9.92 8.78
CA ASP A 64 20.87 -8.86 9.46
C ASP A 64 19.91 -7.96 10.24
N LEU A 65 18.76 -7.58 9.65
CA LEU A 65 17.70 -6.85 10.34
C LEU A 65 17.24 -7.55 11.60
N ARG A 66 17.12 -8.88 11.56
CA ARG A 66 16.75 -9.67 12.73
C ARG A 66 17.76 -9.50 13.87
N ARG A 67 19.06 -9.57 13.55
CA ARG A 67 20.14 -9.42 14.55
C ARG A 67 20.20 -7.99 15.08
N GLU A 68 20.20 -7.00 14.19
CA GLU A 68 20.31 -5.58 14.56
C GLU A 68 19.08 -5.09 15.34
N ALA A 69 17.88 -5.54 14.98
CA ALA A 69 16.66 -5.23 15.72
C ALA A 69 16.53 -6.04 17.04
N LYS A 70 17.47 -6.96 17.32
CA LYS A 70 17.47 -7.86 18.48
C LYS A 70 16.15 -8.61 18.63
N ILE A 71 15.69 -9.21 17.53
CA ILE A 71 14.48 -10.04 17.49
C ILE A 71 14.92 -11.49 17.33
N GLU A 72 14.81 -12.30 18.37
CA GLU A 72 15.32 -13.68 18.33
C GLU A 72 14.55 -14.55 17.32
N ASN A 73 13.22 -14.47 17.40
CA ASN A 73 12.29 -15.32 16.67
C ASN A 73 12.07 -14.83 15.23
N ARG A 74 12.33 -15.70 14.25
CA ARG A 74 12.16 -15.41 12.81
C ARG A 74 10.72 -15.09 12.42
N GLN A 75 9.74 -15.79 12.97
CA GLN A 75 8.32 -15.57 12.70
C GLN A 75 7.89 -14.16 13.17
N LYS A 76 8.43 -13.69 14.31
CA LYS A 76 8.20 -12.31 14.78
C LYS A 76 8.76 -11.28 13.80
N VAL A 77 9.93 -11.51 13.21
CA VAL A 77 10.49 -10.63 12.17
C VAL A 77 9.59 -10.58 10.94
N THR A 78 9.15 -11.74 10.44
CA THR A 78 8.23 -11.79 9.30
C THR A 78 6.94 -11.02 9.59
N LYS A 79 6.34 -11.22 10.77
CA LYS A 79 5.13 -10.51 11.18
C LYS A 79 5.36 -8.99 11.30
N ALA A 80 6.51 -8.58 11.82
CA ALA A 80 6.90 -7.17 11.92
C ALA A 80 7.10 -6.53 10.54
N LEU A 81 7.75 -7.22 9.60
CA LEU A 81 7.89 -6.76 8.22
C LEU A 81 6.54 -6.69 7.50
N ASP A 82 5.62 -7.62 7.77
CA ASP A 82 4.25 -7.57 7.25
C ASP A 82 3.46 -6.39 7.83
N ASP A 83 3.69 -6.04 9.11
CA ASP A 83 3.14 -4.86 9.77
C ASP A 83 3.63 -3.57 9.13
N LEU A 84 4.93 -3.47 8.90
CA LEU A 84 5.56 -2.32 8.24
C LEU A 84 5.13 -2.16 6.78
N GLN A 85 5.00 -3.25 6.04
CA GLN A 85 4.49 -3.22 4.67
C GLN A 85 3.04 -2.73 4.60
N ARG A 86 2.17 -3.24 5.50
CA ARG A 86 0.77 -2.80 5.58
C ARG A 86 0.64 -1.32 5.93
N ALA A 87 1.58 -0.79 6.71
CA ALA A 87 1.66 0.63 7.08
C ALA A 87 2.41 1.50 6.07
N LEU A 88 2.78 0.95 4.90
CA LEU A 88 3.58 1.60 3.85
C LEU A 88 4.91 2.19 4.35
N LYS A 89 5.57 1.53 5.30
CA LYS A 89 6.83 2.01 5.89
C LYS A 89 8.07 1.46 5.25
N VAL A 90 8.00 0.22 4.78
CA VAL A 90 9.13 -0.47 4.17
C VAL A 90 8.70 -1.14 2.87
N VAL A 91 9.67 -1.26 1.98
CA VAL A 91 9.59 -2.03 0.76
C VAL A 91 10.87 -2.82 0.57
N PRO A 92 10.83 -3.99 -0.07
CA PRO A 92 12.04 -4.62 -0.58
C PRO A 92 12.57 -3.83 -1.79
N SER A 93 13.81 -3.34 -1.70
CA SER A 93 14.50 -2.69 -2.82
C SER A 93 15.09 -3.71 -3.80
N GLU A 94 15.56 -4.85 -3.27
CA GLU A 94 16.17 -5.93 -4.05
C GLU A 94 15.81 -7.32 -3.50
N VAL A 95 15.96 -8.32 -4.36
CA VAL A 95 15.81 -9.74 -4.03
C VAL A 95 17.09 -10.45 -4.44
N LEU A 96 17.78 -11.05 -3.49
CA LEU A 96 18.95 -11.87 -3.72
C LEU A 96 18.56 -13.34 -3.57
N TYR A 97 18.90 -14.17 -4.54
CA TYR A 97 18.60 -15.61 -4.53
C TYR A 97 19.79 -16.46 -4.08
N GLN A 98 21.01 -15.95 -4.22
CA GLN A 98 22.25 -16.63 -3.87
C GLN A 98 23.05 -15.82 -2.83
N PRO A 99 23.79 -16.49 -1.92
CA PRO A 99 23.81 -17.94 -1.69
C PRO A 99 22.53 -18.46 -1.01
N LYS A 100 21.71 -17.57 -0.44
CA LYS A 100 20.39 -17.88 0.13
C LYS A 100 19.42 -16.78 -0.21
N PHE A 101 18.15 -17.14 -0.38
CA PHE A 101 17.08 -16.18 -0.64
C PHE A 101 16.96 -15.13 0.48
N THR A 102 17.03 -13.85 0.12
CA THR A 102 16.74 -12.72 1.02
C THR A 102 16.19 -11.52 0.25
N TYR A 103 15.30 -10.79 0.92
CA TYR A 103 14.99 -9.41 0.53
C TYR A 103 16.01 -8.46 1.15
N ILE A 104 16.40 -7.44 0.39
CA ILE A 104 17.01 -6.22 0.91
C ILE A 104 15.88 -5.23 1.15
N TRP A 105 15.73 -4.79 2.39
CA TRP A 105 14.66 -3.90 2.82
C TRP A 105 15.17 -2.47 2.90
N THR A 106 14.32 -1.53 2.48
CA THR A 106 14.58 -0.10 2.61
C THR A 106 13.32 0.62 3.10
N LEU A 107 13.46 1.88 3.48
CA LEU A 107 12.33 2.75 3.82
C LEU A 107 11.56 3.14 2.56
N SER A 108 10.23 3.07 2.64
CA SER A 108 9.34 3.51 1.56
C SER A 108 9.59 4.98 1.17
N GLU A 109 9.86 5.84 2.16
CA GLU A 109 10.14 7.27 1.94
C GLU A 109 11.49 7.52 1.25
N ALA A 110 12.48 6.66 1.46
CA ALA A 110 13.76 6.74 0.75
C ALA A 110 13.61 6.29 -0.70
N ARG A 111 12.81 5.25 -0.94
CA ARG A 111 12.62 4.66 -2.27
C ARG A 111 11.64 5.44 -3.16
N PHE A 112 10.58 5.99 -2.58
CA PHE A 112 9.51 6.72 -3.27
C PHE A 112 9.29 8.12 -2.68
N PRO A 113 10.32 9.00 -2.62
CA PRO A 113 10.24 10.26 -1.88
C PRO A 113 9.20 11.24 -2.44
N LYS A 114 9.00 11.24 -3.76
CA LYS A 114 8.03 12.12 -4.43
C LYS A 114 6.59 11.70 -4.15
N GLU A 115 6.35 10.40 -4.06
CA GLU A 115 5.03 9.85 -3.81
C GLU A 115 4.68 9.93 -2.32
N MET A 116 5.61 9.55 -1.45
CA MET A 116 5.39 9.50 0.00
C MET A 116 5.25 10.88 0.65
N SER A 117 5.77 11.94 0.02
CA SER A 117 5.66 13.33 0.50
C SER A 117 4.33 14.00 0.16
N LYS A 118 3.55 13.44 -0.77
CA LYS A 118 2.25 14.01 -1.17
C LYS A 118 1.21 13.85 -0.08
N LYS A 119 0.54 14.95 0.25
CA LYS A 119 -0.58 14.98 1.19
C LYS A 119 -1.89 14.86 0.42
N VAL A 120 -2.66 13.81 0.71
CA VAL A 120 -4.00 13.59 0.14
C VAL A 120 -4.96 13.28 1.27
N SER A 121 -6.20 13.78 1.16
CA SER A 121 -7.25 13.42 2.11
C SER A 121 -7.60 11.93 1.96
N SER A 122 -8.02 11.26 3.04
CA SER A 122 -8.43 9.85 2.96
C SER A 122 -9.60 9.68 1.96
N ASP A 123 -10.56 10.60 1.97
CA ASP A 123 -11.71 10.56 1.06
C ASP A 123 -11.30 10.66 -0.43
N ASP A 124 -10.42 11.61 -0.78
CA ASP A 124 -9.93 11.74 -2.15
C ASP A 124 -9.07 10.55 -2.56
N ALA A 125 -8.30 10.02 -1.63
CA ALA A 125 -7.49 8.83 -1.87
C ALA A 125 -8.35 7.60 -2.20
N VAL A 126 -9.41 7.34 -1.41
CA VAL A 126 -10.34 6.25 -1.71
C VAL A 126 -11.03 6.46 -3.06
N LYS A 127 -11.40 7.71 -3.41
CA LYS A 127 -11.97 8.05 -4.73
C LYS A 127 -11.01 7.75 -5.88
N GLU A 128 -9.74 8.14 -5.79
CA GLU A 128 -8.76 7.87 -6.84
C GLU A 128 -8.39 6.39 -6.95
N ILE A 129 -8.39 5.67 -5.83
CA ILE A 129 -8.25 4.22 -5.82
C ILE A 129 -9.47 3.55 -6.48
N ALA A 130 -10.70 4.02 -6.20
CA ALA A 130 -11.92 3.55 -6.86
C ALA A 130 -11.88 3.83 -8.36
N ARG A 131 -11.36 5.00 -8.77
CA ARG A 131 -11.16 5.37 -10.17
C ARG A 131 -10.26 4.35 -10.85
N ALA A 132 -9.09 4.07 -10.27
CA ALA A 132 -8.15 3.10 -10.81
C ALA A 132 -8.76 1.69 -10.87
N PHE A 133 -9.50 1.27 -9.85
CA PHE A 133 -10.21 -0.01 -9.84
C PHE A 133 -11.21 -0.12 -10.99
N LEU A 134 -12.04 0.90 -11.19
CA LEU A 134 -13.05 0.92 -12.24
C LEU A 134 -12.44 1.02 -13.64
N GLN A 135 -11.29 1.68 -13.80
CA GLN A 135 -10.55 1.66 -15.06
C GLN A 135 -10.02 0.27 -15.43
N MET A 136 -9.71 -0.56 -14.44
CA MET A 136 -9.21 -1.92 -14.67
C MET A 136 -10.35 -2.92 -14.89
N CYS A 137 -11.45 -2.79 -14.14
CA CYS A 137 -12.55 -3.76 -14.16
C CYS A 137 -13.69 -3.36 -15.10
N GLU A 138 -13.73 -2.10 -15.57
CA GLU A 138 -14.81 -1.44 -16.33
C GLU A 138 -16.17 -1.37 -15.60
N MET A 139 -16.42 -2.27 -14.66
CA MET A 139 -17.59 -2.33 -13.82
C MET A 139 -17.21 -2.85 -12.43
N THR A 140 -17.98 -2.51 -11.42
CA THR A 140 -17.89 -3.13 -10.10
C THR A 140 -19.28 -3.49 -9.58
N ALA A 141 -19.39 -4.72 -9.07
CA ALA A 141 -20.60 -5.21 -8.42
C ALA A 141 -20.70 -4.75 -6.95
N ARG A 142 -21.89 -4.95 -6.36
CA ARG A 142 -22.16 -4.52 -4.99
C ARG A 142 -21.17 -5.11 -3.99
N GLY A 143 -20.37 -4.22 -3.39
CA GLY A 143 -19.41 -4.57 -2.34
C GLY A 143 -18.11 -5.18 -2.84
N GLU A 144 -17.94 -5.38 -4.15
CA GLU A 144 -16.74 -5.95 -4.74
C GLU A 144 -15.52 -5.05 -4.50
N PHE A 145 -15.61 -3.77 -4.86
CA PHE A 145 -14.55 -2.78 -4.59
C PHE A 145 -14.15 -2.75 -3.10
N ALA A 146 -15.14 -2.70 -2.20
CA ALA A 146 -14.90 -2.72 -0.76
C ALA A 146 -14.18 -4.00 -0.31
N LYS A 147 -14.64 -5.16 -0.79
CA LYS A 147 -14.07 -6.48 -0.46
C LYS A 147 -12.64 -6.62 -1.00
N ALA A 148 -12.38 -6.12 -2.22
CA ALA A 148 -11.09 -6.18 -2.87
C ALA A 148 -10.03 -5.42 -2.08
N LEU A 149 -10.36 -4.24 -1.56
CA LEU A 149 -9.38 -3.40 -0.87
C LEU A 149 -9.45 -3.43 0.65
N GLY A 150 -10.44 -4.12 1.22
CA GLY A 150 -10.65 -4.16 2.66
C GLY A 150 -11.15 -2.83 3.22
N LEU A 151 -11.89 -2.07 2.42
CA LEU A 151 -12.56 -0.83 2.82
C LEU A 151 -13.92 -1.13 3.44
N THR A 152 -14.46 -0.20 4.23
CA THR A 152 -15.86 -0.27 4.63
C THR A 152 -16.78 -0.06 3.43
N ARG A 153 -18.01 -0.60 3.49
CA ARG A 153 -19.03 -0.35 2.46
C ARG A 153 -19.36 1.14 2.34
N LYS A 154 -19.26 1.90 3.44
CA LYS A 154 -19.53 3.34 3.48
C LYS A 154 -18.47 4.13 2.71
N GLU A 155 -17.19 3.88 2.96
CA GLU A 155 -16.08 4.53 2.25
C GLU A 155 -16.14 4.22 0.75
N ALA A 156 -16.31 2.94 0.40
CA ALA A 156 -16.44 2.50 -0.98
C ALA A 156 -17.65 3.14 -1.69
N GLY A 157 -18.80 3.21 -1.01
CA GLY A 157 -20.01 3.85 -1.54
C GLY A 157 -19.80 5.35 -1.78
N LYS A 158 -19.20 6.07 -0.83
CA LYS A 158 -18.90 7.50 -0.95
C LYS A 158 -17.99 7.79 -2.14
N ALA A 159 -16.93 7.00 -2.31
CA ALA A 159 -16.02 7.12 -3.44
C ALA A 159 -16.71 6.85 -4.79
N ASN A 160 -17.49 5.78 -4.89
CA ASN A 160 -18.23 5.47 -6.12
C ASN A 160 -19.29 6.53 -6.46
N HIS A 161 -20.01 7.05 -5.46
CA HIS A 161 -20.94 8.16 -5.67
C HIS A 161 -20.23 9.44 -6.15
N ALA A 162 -19.03 9.72 -5.64
CA ALA A 162 -18.22 10.85 -6.11
C ALA A 162 -17.84 10.69 -7.58
N LEU A 163 -17.43 9.49 -8.01
CA LEU A 163 -17.13 9.18 -9.43
C LEU A 163 -18.35 9.33 -10.34
N VAL A 164 -19.54 9.00 -9.85
CA VAL A 164 -20.80 9.22 -10.60
C VAL A 164 -21.08 10.72 -10.72
N LYS A 165 -20.94 11.48 -9.63
CA LYS A 165 -21.20 12.92 -9.61
C LYS A 165 -20.33 13.71 -10.60
N GLU A 166 -19.07 13.32 -10.77
CA GLU A 166 -18.16 13.95 -11.74
C GLU A 166 -18.27 13.39 -13.17
N GLY A 167 -19.20 12.46 -13.41
CA GLY A 167 -19.43 11.87 -14.74
C GLY A 167 -18.33 10.90 -15.18
N PHE A 168 -17.56 10.34 -14.26
CA PHE A 168 -16.57 9.30 -14.54
C PHE A 168 -17.21 7.90 -14.60
N ALA A 169 -18.24 7.68 -13.79
CA ALA A 169 -18.96 6.42 -13.69
C ALA A 169 -20.47 6.62 -13.87
N GLU A 170 -21.16 5.54 -14.23
CA GLU A 170 -22.61 5.42 -14.24
C GLU A 170 -23.02 4.45 -13.15
N ARG A 171 -24.11 4.77 -12.43
CA ARG A 171 -24.70 3.84 -11.46
C ARG A 171 -25.82 3.06 -12.15
N LEU A 172 -25.63 1.76 -12.32
CA LEU A 172 -26.61 0.89 -12.98
C LEU A 172 -27.71 0.43 -12.01
N SER A 173 -27.35 0.20 -10.75
CA SER A 173 -28.28 -0.16 -9.68
C SER A 173 -27.66 0.14 -8.30
N VAL A 174 -28.29 -0.29 -7.21
CA VAL A 174 -27.75 -0.06 -5.86
C VAL A 174 -26.43 -0.80 -5.66
N GLY A 175 -25.34 -0.03 -5.60
CA GLY A 175 -24.00 -0.56 -5.39
C GLY A 175 -23.32 -1.13 -6.64
N VAL A 176 -23.92 -0.98 -7.82
CA VAL A 176 -23.33 -1.42 -9.10
C VAL A 176 -22.97 -0.20 -9.94
N TYR A 177 -21.71 -0.11 -10.32
CA TYR A 177 -21.16 1.05 -11.03
C TYR A 177 -20.37 0.59 -12.25
N ARG A 178 -20.47 1.34 -13.34
CA ARG A 178 -19.76 1.09 -14.60
C ARG A 178 -18.98 2.33 -15.01
N LEU A 179 -17.83 2.14 -15.61
CA LEU A 179 -17.05 3.21 -16.24
C LEU A 179 -17.90 3.85 -17.35
N LYS A 180 -17.95 5.18 -17.39
CA LYS A 180 -18.66 5.86 -18.48
C LYS A 180 -17.86 5.71 -19.79
N SER A 181 -18.53 5.33 -20.88
CA SER A 181 -17.89 5.12 -22.19
C SER A 181 -17.04 6.32 -22.61
N GLY A 182 -15.85 6.06 -23.16
CA GLY A 182 -14.91 7.10 -23.62
C GLY A 182 -13.95 7.64 -22.55
N LYS A 183 -13.98 7.14 -21.31
CA LYS A 183 -13.06 7.56 -20.22
C LYS A 183 -11.81 6.70 -20.06
N VAL A 184 -11.60 5.71 -20.94
CA VAL A 184 -10.33 4.96 -21.01
C VAL A 184 -9.36 5.73 -21.90
N LYS A 185 -8.42 6.46 -21.31
CA LYS A 185 -7.17 6.78 -22.01
C LYS A 185 -6.23 5.60 -21.81
N ARG A 186 -5.96 4.86 -22.90
CA ARG A 186 -4.87 3.87 -22.95
C ARG A 186 -3.54 4.57 -22.73
#